data_AF-A0A4V2Z911-F1
#
_entry.id   AF-A0A4V2Z911-F1
#
_cell.length_a   1.000
_cell.length_b   1.000
_cell.length_c   1.000
_cell.angle_alpha   90.00
_cell.angle_beta   90.00
_cell.angle_gamma   90.00
#
_symmetry.space_group_name_H-M   'P 1'
#
loop_
_entity.id
_entity.type
_entity.pdbx_description
1 polymer ?
#
loop_
_entity_poly.entity_id
_entity_poly.type
_entity_poly.pdbx_seq_one_letter_code
_entity_poly.pdbx_strand_id
1 'polypeptide(L)'
;MADAFDAEISALAQEISQQTTRIREAYDELSSMKYTTSSRDGMVSVTVGRHGQVRHIELNPRAYRTLSPSQLADTIMQQINKATDAVSEQSKQLLQPFLPGDLPYEEVFGQHATLDAFFPGPVEPSP
;
A
#
# COMPACT_ATOMS: atom_id res chain seq x y z
N MET A 1 17.20 -32.28 30.96
CA MET A 1 17.78 -31.82 29.67
C MET A 1 16.70 -31.68 28.60
N ALA A 2 15.77 -32.62 28.44
CA ALA A 2 14.64 -32.47 27.51
C ALA A 2 13.73 -31.25 27.82
N ASP A 3 13.36 -31.04 29.09
CA ASP A 3 12.47 -29.93 29.47
C ASP A 3 13.04 -28.52 29.18
N ALA A 4 14.36 -28.36 29.24
CA ALA A 4 15.01 -27.07 28.95
C ALA A 4 15.02 -26.78 27.45
N PHE A 5 15.22 -27.82 26.63
CA PHE A 5 15.16 -27.72 25.17
C PHE A 5 13.73 -27.47 24.68
N ASP A 6 12.74 -28.13 25.28
CA ASP A 6 11.32 -27.91 24.96
C ASP A 6 10.86 -26.49 25.36
N ALA A 7 11.38 -25.94 26.46
CA ALA A 7 11.13 -24.57 26.87
C ALA A 7 11.77 -23.54 25.91
N GLU A 8 12.95 -23.84 25.38
CA GLU A 8 13.68 -22.97 24.44
C GLU A 8 13.04 -22.97 23.04
N ILE A 9 12.64 -24.15 22.53
CA ILE A 9 11.81 -24.26 21.32
C ILE A 9 10.45 -23.58 21.55
N SER A 10 9.90 -23.76 22.75
CA SER A 10 8.77 -23.05 23.36
C SER A 10 8.76 -21.56 23.02
N ALA A 11 9.80 -20.91 23.56
CA ALA A 11 10.02 -19.48 23.50
C ALA A 11 10.26 -19.00 22.06
N LEU A 12 11.08 -19.72 21.28
CA LEU A 12 11.37 -19.36 19.90
C LEU A 12 10.12 -19.42 19.01
N ALA A 13 9.29 -20.46 19.16
CA ALA A 13 8.03 -20.58 18.43
C ALA A 13 7.07 -19.44 18.79
N GLN A 14 7.06 -19.03 20.06
CA GLN A 14 6.24 -17.92 20.55
C GLN A 14 6.71 -16.58 19.97
N GLU A 15 8.03 -16.36 19.89
CA GLU A 15 8.62 -15.17 19.28
C GLU A 15 8.31 -15.07 17.78
N ILE A 16 8.47 -16.16 17.04
CA ILE A 16 8.12 -16.23 15.60
C ILE A 16 6.63 -15.97 15.39
N SER A 17 5.76 -16.54 16.23
CA SER A 17 4.31 -16.32 16.15
C SER A 17 3.93 -14.85 16.40
N GLN A 18 4.58 -14.21 17.36
CA GLN A 18 4.39 -12.78 17.65
C GLN A 18 4.88 -11.90 16.49
N GLN A 19 6.03 -12.20 15.90
CA GLN A 19 6.52 -11.48 14.71
C GLN A 19 5.57 -11.66 13.52
N THR A 20 5.10 -12.89 13.29
CA THR A 20 4.15 -13.19 12.19
C THR A 20 2.84 -12.43 12.37
N THR A 21 2.32 -12.35 13.60
CA THR A 21 1.10 -11.60 13.91
C THR A 21 1.27 -10.11 13.61
N ARG A 22 2.37 -9.49 14.07
CA ARG A 22 2.66 -8.08 13.79
C ARG A 22 2.77 -7.78 12.31
N ILE A 23 3.39 -8.67 11.53
CA ILE A 23 3.48 -8.54 10.07
C ILE A 23 2.08 -8.60 9.43
N ARG A 24 1.22 -9.53 9.88
CA ARG A 24 -0.16 -9.62 9.38
C ARG A 24 -0.98 -8.38 9.69
N GLU A 25 -0.92 -7.89 10.92
CA GLU A 25 -1.63 -6.66 11.33
C GLU A 25 -1.18 -5.45 10.50
N ALA A 26 0.12 -5.28 10.29
CA ALA A 26 0.66 -4.24 9.42
C ALA A 26 0.20 -4.42 7.96
N TYR A 27 0.15 -5.66 7.46
CA TYR A 27 -0.32 -5.94 6.10
C TYR A 27 -1.81 -5.67 5.92
N ASP A 28 -2.63 -5.97 6.93
CA ASP A 28 -4.07 -5.69 6.95
C ASP A 28 -4.33 -4.18 7.01
N GLU A 29 -3.60 -3.44 7.84
CA GLU A 29 -3.67 -1.98 7.93
C GLU A 29 -3.29 -1.32 6.59
N LEU A 30 -2.19 -1.76 5.97
CA LEU A 30 -1.78 -1.36 4.62
C LEU A 30 -2.83 -1.73 3.56
N SER A 31 -3.48 -2.89 3.67
CA SER A 31 -4.53 -3.31 2.73
C SER A 31 -5.79 -2.46 2.84
N SER A 32 -6.05 -1.90 4.02
CA SER A 32 -7.19 -1.06 4.32
C SER A 32 -7.00 0.40 3.91
N MET A 33 -5.78 0.80 3.53
CA MET A 33 -5.44 2.16 3.15
C MET A 33 -6.28 2.61 1.96
N LYS A 34 -6.98 3.73 2.16
CA LYS A 34 -7.83 4.38 1.17
C LYS A 34 -7.50 5.85 1.16
N TYR A 35 -7.55 6.44 -0.02
CA TYR A 35 -7.42 7.87 -0.19
C TYR A 35 -8.58 8.38 -1.02
N THR A 36 -9.18 9.48 -0.58
CA THR A 36 -10.34 10.10 -1.23
C THR A 36 -9.94 11.49 -1.71
N THR A 37 -10.24 11.78 -2.97
CA THR A 37 -10.16 13.13 -3.54
C THR A 37 -11.56 13.62 -3.91
N SER A 38 -11.71 14.93 -3.92
CA SER A 38 -12.94 15.60 -4.37
C SER A 38 -12.60 16.74 -5.32
N SER A 39 -13.45 16.94 -6.32
CA SER A 39 -13.41 18.12 -7.17
C SER A 39 -13.65 19.39 -6.34
N ARG A 40 -13.15 20.55 -6.80
CA ARG A 40 -13.23 21.81 -6.03
C ARG A 40 -14.66 22.25 -5.71
N ASP A 41 -15.60 21.87 -6.58
CA ASP A 41 -17.03 22.14 -6.46
C ASP A 41 -17.79 21.07 -5.66
N GLY A 42 -17.09 20.03 -5.17
CA GLY A 42 -17.67 18.92 -4.41
C GLY A 42 -18.63 18.04 -5.24
N MET A 43 -18.58 18.12 -6.57
CA MET A 43 -19.48 17.38 -7.44
C MET A 43 -19.07 15.94 -7.67
N VAL A 44 -17.77 15.66 -7.63
CA VAL A 44 -17.19 14.33 -7.89
C VAL A 44 -16.21 14.02 -6.78
N SER A 45 -16.40 12.88 -6.12
CA SER A 45 -15.45 12.31 -5.18
C SER A 45 -15.01 10.93 -5.63
N VAL A 46 -13.71 10.65 -5.54
CA VAL A 46 -13.13 9.36 -5.94
C VAL A 46 -12.29 8.82 -4.79
N THR A 47 -12.55 7.57 -4.42
CA THR A 47 -11.76 6.83 -3.44
C THR A 47 -10.96 5.74 -4.15
N VAL A 48 -9.65 5.73 -3.94
CA VAL A 48 -8.73 4.70 -4.43
C VAL A 48 -8.11 3.93 -3.27
N GLY A 49 -7.67 2.70 -3.54
CA GLY A 49 -6.88 1.90 -2.60
C GLY A 49 -5.37 2.07 -2.81
N ARG A 50 -4.58 1.35 -2.01
CA ARG A 50 -3.10 1.39 -1.97
C ARG A 50 -2.35 1.30 -3.31
N HIS A 51 -2.94 0.67 -4.33
CA HIS A 51 -2.32 0.47 -5.65
C HIS A 51 -2.92 1.40 -6.72
N GLY A 52 -3.61 2.46 -6.30
CA GLY A 52 -4.34 3.36 -7.20
C GLY A 52 -5.62 2.74 -7.77
N GLN A 53 -6.03 1.54 -7.32
CA GLN A 53 -7.25 0.90 -7.80
C GLN A 53 -8.48 1.66 -7.29
N VAL A 54 -9.37 2.05 -8.21
CA VAL A 54 -10.62 2.75 -7.85
C VAL A 54 -11.52 1.82 -7.04
N ARG A 55 -11.93 2.28 -5.85
CA ARG A 55 -12.81 1.54 -4.94
C ARG A 55 -14.21 2.14 -4.87
N HIS A 56 -14.32 3.46 -5.02
CA HIS A 56 -15.59 4.15 -4.96
C HIS A 56 -15.57 5.42 -5.78
N ILE A 57 -16.70 5.74 -6.39
CA ILE A 57 -16.94 7.03 -7.05
C ILE A 57 -18.30 7.52 -6.55
N GLU A 58 -18.32 8.72 -6.00
CA GLU A 58 -19.52 9.40 -5.56
C GLU A 58 -19.75 10.63 -6.44
N LEU A 59 -20.95 10.72 -7.00
CA LEU A 59 -21.37 11.80 -7.87
C LEU A 59 -22.52 12.55 -7.23
N ASN A 60 -22.32 13.84 -6.95
CA ASN A 60 -23.39 14.69 -6.44
C ASN A 60 -24.52 14.77 -7.49
N PRO A 61 -25.81 14.64 -7.11
CA PRO A 61 -26.91 14.76 -8.05
C PRO A 61 -26.91 16.07 -8.88
N ARG A 62 -26.30 17.14 -8.35
CA ARG A 62 -26.11 18.41 -9.06
C ARG A 62 -25.16 18.30 -10.26
N ALA A 63 -24.22 17.37 -10.24
CA ALA A 63 -23.26 17.16 -11.33
C ALA A 63 -23.98 16.87 -12.65
N TYR A 64 -25.03 16.02 -12.63
CA TYR A 64 -25.84 15.69 -13.81
C TYR A 64 -26.63 16.87 -14.38
N ARG A 65 -26.86 17.92 -13.59
CA ARG A 65 -27.63 19.10 -14.00
C ARG A 65 -26.74 20.25 -14.47
N THR A 66 -25.46 20.21 -14.13
CA THR A 66 -24.52 21.34 -14.30
C THR A 66 -23.39 21.00 -15.25
N LEU A 67 -22.94 19.75 -15.27
CA LEU A 67 -21.88 19.25 -16.14
C LEU A 67 -22.50 18.51 -17.33
N SER A 68 -21.97 18.78 -18.51
CA SER A 68 -22.19 17.90 -19.67
C SER A 68 -21.54 16.53 -19.43
N PRO A 69 -21.97 15.47 -20.17
CA PRO A 69 -21.38 14.14 -20.04
C PRO A 69 -19.86 14.11 -20.20
N SER A 70 -19.31 14.90 -21.14
CA SER A 70 -17.85 15.00 -21.34
C SER A 70 -17.16 15.69 -20.16
N GLN A 71 -17.69 16.81 -19.66
CA GLN A 71 -17.14 17.49 -18.49
C GLN A 71 -17.17 16.61 -17.22
N LEU A 72 -18.22 15.81 -17.06
CA LEU A 72 -18.32 14.86 -15.95
C LEU A 72 -17.24 13.77 -16.06
N ALA A 73 -17.08 13.18 -17.25
CA ALA A 73 -16.04 12.20 -17.52
C ALA A 73 -14.63 12.77 -17.26
N ASP A 74 -14.35 13.97 -17.76
CA ASP A 74 -13.07 14.66 -17.54
C ASP A 74 -12.82 14.91 -16.05
N THR A 75 -13.85 15.33 -15.31
CA THR A 75 -13.73 15.59 -13.86
C THR A 75 -13.44 14.30 -13.09
N ILE A 76 -14.09 13.19 -13.45
CA ILE A 76 -13.85 11.87 -12.87
C ILE A 76 -12.41 11.43 -13.15
N MET A 77 -11.95 11.51 -14.40
CA MET A 77 -10.58 11.15 -14.78
C MET A 77 -9.55 11.99 -14.03
N GLN A 78 -9.79 13.29 -13.89
CA GLN A 78 -8.92 14.17 -13.10
C GLN A 78 -8.87 13.77 -11.61
N GLN A 79 -10.00 13.40 -11.00
CA GLN A 79 -10.01 12.96 -9.60
C GLN A 79 -9.33 11.61 -9.43
N ILE A 80 -9.52 10.66 -10.36
CA ILE A 80 -8.82 9.37 -10.35
C ILE A 80 -7.31 9.58 -10.38
N ASN A 81 -6.80 10.36 -11.34
CA ASN A 81 -5.36 10.60 -11.46
C ASN A 81 -4.80 11.24 -10.19
N LYS A 82 -5.46 12.28 -9.65
CA LYS A 82 -5.06 12.92 -8.39
C LYS A 82 -5.06 11.96 -7.21
N ALA A 83 -6.05 11.09 -7.12
CA ALA A 83 -6.14 10.13 -6.04
C ALA A 83 -5.02 9.07 -6.12
N THR A 84 -4.75 8.57 -7.33
CA THR A 84 -3.67 7.63 -7.60
C THR A 84 -2.29 8.23 -7.30
N ASP A 85 -2.03 9.46 -7.75
CA ASP A 85 -0.77 10.16 -7.50
C ASP A 85 -0.55 10.36 -6.00
N ALA A 86 -1.59 10.78 -5.27
CA ALA A 86 -1.51 10.98 -3.83
C ALA A 86 -1.25 9.67 -3.05
N VAL A 87 -1.88 8.56 -3.45
CA VAL A 87 -1.60 7.26 -2.85
C VAL A 87 -0.18 6.79 -3.14
N SER A 88 0.30 7.00 -4.37
CA SER A 88 1.67 6.63 -4.75
C SER A 88 2.69 7.37 -3.89
N GLU A 89 2.54 8.69 -3.74
CA GLU A 89 3.40 9.52 -2.89
C GLU A 89 3.33 9.13 -1.41
N GLN A 90 2.12 8.89 -0.88
CA GLN A 90 1.95 8.49 0.51
C GLN A 90 2.54 7.09 0.78
N SER A 91 2.39 6.16 -0.16
CA SER A 91 2.97 4.81 -0.08
C SER A 91 4.51 4.89 -0.12
N LYS A 92 5.05 5.74 -0.99
CA LYS A 92 6.50 6.01 -1.07
C LYS A 92 7.04 6.54 0.26
N GLN A 93 6.38 7.52 0.87
CA GLN A 93 6.78 8.08 2.17
C GLN A 93 6.74 7.04 3.30
N LEU A 94 5.71 6.18 3.32
CA LEU A 94 5.56 5.15 4.35
C LEU A 94 6.60 4.03 4.21
N LEU A 95 6.94 3.65 2.98
CA LEU A 95 7.85 2.55 2.68
C LEU A 95 9.33 2.99 2.63
N GLN A 96 9.60 4.29 2.51
CA GLN A 96 10.95 4.85 2.47
C GLN A 96 11.88 4.38 3.61
N PRO A 97 11.42 4.27 4.89
CA PRO A 97 12.27 3.78 5.98
C PRO A 97 12.64 2.29 5.88
N PHE A 98 11.94 1.52 5.07
CA PHE A 98 12.13 0.08 4.92
C PHE A 98 12.90 -0.28 3.64
N LEU A 99 13.22 0.70 2.78
CA LEU A 99 13.99 0.45 1.57
C LEU A 99 15.42 0.02 1.91
N PRO A 100 15.92 -1.08 1.33
CA PRO A 100 17.31 -1.48 1.50
C PRO A 100 18.23 -0.51 0.73
N GLY A 101 19.01 0.30 1.47
CA GLY A 101 20.06 1.17 0.91
C GLY A 101 19.57 2.19 -0.12
N ASP A 102 20.46 2.58 -1.04
CA ASP A 102 20.24 3.61 -2.08
C ASP A 102 19.29 3.19 -3.23
N LEU A 103 18.45 2.17 -3.02
CA LEU A 103 17.56 1.67 -4.07
C LEU A 103 16.32 2.57 -4.26
N PRO A 104 15.99 2.96 -5.50
CA PRO A 104 14.83 3.77 -5.79
C PRO A 104 13.53 2.99 -5.58
N TYR A 105 12.53 3.66 -5.00
CA TYR A 105 11.20 3.09 -4.72
C TYR A 105 10.56 2.45 -5.96
N GLU A 106 10.71 3.05 -7.15
CA GLU A 106 10.10 2.52 -8.38
C GLU A 106 10.63 1.14 -8.77
N GLU A 107 11.89 0.82 -8.43
CA GLU A 107 12.55 -0.45 -8.75
C GLU A 107 12.08 -1.57 -7.82
N VAL A 108 11.71 -1.22 -6.57
CA VAL A 108 11.30 -2.16 -5.53
C VAL A 108 9.78 -2.34 -5.44
N PHE A 109 8.99 -1.31 -5.75
CA PHE A 109 7.54 -1.28 -5.52
C PHE A 109 6.71 -0.79 -6.73
N GLY A 110 7.33 -0.56 -7.89
CA GLY A 110 6.64 -0.22 -9.13
C GLY A 110 5.83 -1.37 -9.75
N GLN A 111 5.27 -1.16 -10.94
CA GLN A 111 4.40 -2.14 -11.62
C GLN A 111 5.08 -3.49 -11.97
N HIS A 112 6.42 -3.54 -11.91
CA HIS A 112 7.23 -4.77 -12.12
C HIS A 112 8.09 -5.12 -10.90
N ALA A 113 7.72 -4.62 -9.72
CA ALA A 113 8.40 -4.88 -8.46
C ALA A 113 8.56 -6.38 -8.16
N THR A 114 9.77 -6.80 -7.81
CA THR A 114 10.02 -8.14 -7.23
C THR A 114 10.47 -8.02 -5.78
N LEU A 115 10.09 -9.00 -4.95
CA LEU A 115 10.48 -9.06 -3.53
C LEU A 115 11.96 -9.39 -3.33
N ASP A 116 12.70 -9.68 -4.40
CA ASP A 116 14.11 -10.10 -4.38
C ASP A 116 15.02 -9.11 -3.65
N ALA A 117 14.70 -7.82 -3.70
CA ALA A 117 15.45 -6.76 -3.02
C ALA A 117 15.42 -6.84 -1.48
N PHE A 118 14.44 -7.53 -0.90
CA PHE A 118 14.30 -7.68 0.57
C PHE A 118 14.94 -8.95 1.12
N PHE A 119 15.33 -9.88 0.26
CA PHE A 119 15.95 -11.12 0.71
C PHE A 119 17.45 -10.88 0.94
N PRO A 120 18.02 -11.34 2.06
CA PRO A 120 19.47 -11.31 2.25
C PRO A 120 20.13 -12.09 1.10
N GLY A 121 21.24 -11.55 0.58
CA GLY A 121 22.04 -12.24 -0.43
C GLY A 121 22.40 -13.66 0.02
N PRO A 122 22.63 -14.59 -0.93
CA PRO A 122 22.94 -15.97 -0.60
C PRO A 122 24.07 -16.02 0.44
N VAL A 123 23.79 -16.65 1.59
CA VAL A 123 24.84 -16.96 2.57
C VAL A 123 25.79 -17.93 1.91
N GLU A 124 26.92 -17.43 1.39
CA GLU A 124 28.03 -18.30 1.00
C GLU A 124 28.52 -19.02 2.26
N PRO A 125 28.49 -20.37 2.29
CA PRO A 125 29.02 -21.09 3.42
C PRO A 125 30.53 -20.78 3.54
N SER A 126 30.95 -20.33 4.72
CA SER A 126 32.38 -20.20 5.02
C SER A 126 33.07 -21.56 4.86
N PRO A 127 34.28 -21.60 4.26
CA PRO A 127 35.03 -22.83 4.02
C PRO A 127 35.48 -23.54 5.32
#